data_AF-T1AFF6-F1
#
_entry.id   AF-T1AFF6-F1
#
_cell.length_a   1.000
_cell.length_b   1.000
_cell.length_c   1.000
_cell.angle_alpha   90.00
_cell.angle_beta   90.00
_cell.angle_gamma   90.00
#
_symmetry.space_group_name_H-M   'P 1'
#
loop_
_entity.id
_entity.type
_entity.pdbx_description
1 polymer ?
#
loop_
_entity_poly.entity_id
_entity_poly.type
_entity_poly.pdbx_seq_one_letter_code
_entity_poly.pdbx_strand_id
1 'polypeptide(L)'
;AKTKVPHIALSVDMLDTGIDIPEVVNLVFFKLVRSKTKFWQMLGRGTRLCPDLFGPGRDKTFFCVFDYCQNLEYFSQDIPAIEGALS
;
A
#
# COMPACT_ATOMS: atom_id res chain seq x y z
N ALA A 1 -18.82 10.51 1.79
CA ALA A 1 -17.37 10.33 1.54
C ALA A 1 -16.67 10.37 2.88
N LYS A 2 -15.93 9.31 3.23
CA LYS A 2 -15.08 9.30 4.44
C LYS A 2 -14.17 10.55 4.38
N THR A 3 -13.97 11.18 5.53
CA THR A 3 -13.49 12.55 5.75
C THR A 3 -12.38 13.05 4.80
N LYS A 4 -12.57 14.25 4.25
CA LYS A 4 -11.88 14.91 3.12
C LYS A 4 -10.39 15.28 3.31
N VAL A 5 -9.70 14.79 4.32
CA VAL A 5 -8.26 15.04 4.50
C VAL A 5 -7.45 13.79 4.17
N PRO A 6 -6.33 13.89 3.43
CA PRO A 6 -5.44 12.75 3.22
C PRO A 6 -4.88 12.31 4.58
N HIS A 7 -5.29 11.14 5.04
CA HIS A 7 -4.76 10.55 6.26
C HIS A 7 -3.44 9.85 5.91
N ILE A 8 -2.31 10.47 6.28
CA ILE A 8 -0.99 9.86 6.14
C ILE A 8 -0.71 9.07 7.42
N ALA A 9 -0.77 7.74 7.33
CA ALA A 9 -0.28 6.87 8.39
C ALA A 9 1.21 6.55 8.13
N LEU A 10 2.10 7.09 8.95
CA LEU A 10 3.53 6.74 8.93
C LEU A 10 3.79 5.61 9.92
N SER A 11 4.43 4.54 9.46
CA SER A 11 4.87 3.45 10.35
C SER A 11 6.25 2.98 9.90
N VAL A 12 7.25 3.18 10.75
CA VAL A 12 8.66 2.84 10.49
C VAL A 12 8.85 1.33 10.37
N ASP A 13 7.90 0.54 10.87
CA ASP A 13 7.89 -0.91 10.70
C ASP A 13 6.78 -1.46 9.82
N MET A 14 5.92 -0.60 9.28
CA MET A 14 4.58 -0.99 8.84
C MET A 14 4.00 -2.03 9.79
N LEU A 15 3.30 -1.56 10.83
CA LEU A 15 2.34 -2.38 11.56
C LEU A 15 2.97 -3.53 12.34
N ASP A 16 3.54 -3.20 13.51
CA ASP A 16 3.64 -4.17 14.60
C ASP A 16 2.21 -4.62 14.95
N THR A 17 1.78 -5.73 14.34
CA THR A 17 0.52 -6.51 14.44
C THR A 17 -0.87 -5.83 14.56
N GLY A 18 -1.02 -4.53 14.79
CA GLY A 18 -2.28 -3.95 15.29
C GLY A 18 -3.00 -2.89 14.44
N ILE A 19 -2.42 -2.43 13.32
CA ILE A 19 -3.09 -1.44 12.47
C ILE A 19 -3.83 -2.16 11.32
N ASP A 20 -5.10 -1.86 11.09
CA ASP A 20 -5.87 -2.40 9.96
C ASP A 20 -6.62 -1.25 9.30
N ILE A 21 -6.06 -0.73 8.21
CA ILE A 21 -6.59 0.43 7.48
C ILE A 21 -7.00 -0.08 6.09
N PRO A 22 -8.29 -0.41 5.86
CA PRO A 22 -8.74 -0.88 4.55
C PRO A 22 -8.60 0.18 3.45
N GLU A 23 -8.61 1.47 3.82
CA GLU A 23 -8.50 2.61 2.93
C GLU A 23 -7.11 2.84 2.31
N VAL A 24 -6.10 1.99 2.59
CA VAL A 24 -4.73 2.16 2.04
C VAL A 24 -4.75 2.08 0.53
N VAL A 25 -4.46 3.19 -0.16
CA VAL A 25 -4.35 3.24 -1.63
C VAL A 25 -2.91 3.44 -2.12
N ASN A 26 -2.00 3.82 -1.22
CA ASN A 26 -0.58 4.02 -1.51
C ASN A 26 0.26 3.35 -0.41
N LEU A 27 1.14 2.43 -0.79
CA LEU A 27 2.08 1.74 0.10
C LEU A 27 3.51 2.12 -0.31
N VAL A 28 4.27 2.70 0.62
CA VAL A 28 5.63 3.19 0.33
C VAL A 28 6.66 2.34 1.08
N PHE A 29 7.53 1.66 0.33
CA PHE A 29 8.76 1.09 0.85
C PHE A 29 9.87 2.14 0.79
N PHE A 30 10.15 2.76 1.95
CA PHE A 30 11.24 3.72 2.13
C PHE A 30 12.38 3.17 3.00
N LYS A 31 12.47 1.85 3.09
CA LYS A 31 13.55 1.12 3.76
C LYS A 31 13.78 -0.23 3.09
N LEU A 32 14.98 -0.77 3.26
CA LEU A 32 15.30 -2.14 2.87
C LEU A 32 14.58 -3.14 3.78
N VAL A 33 13.86 -4.08 3.18
CA VAL A 33 13.18 -5.18 3.85
C VAL A 33 13.91 -6.47 3.51
N ARG A 34 14.63 -7.04 4.49
CA ARG A 34 15.45 -8.24 4.27
C ARG A 34 14.73 -9.55 4.60
N SER A 35 13.57 -9.49 5.24
CA SER A 35 12.75 -10.66 5.57
C SER A 35 11.61 -10.80 4.55
N LYS A 36 11.56 -11.95 3.86
CA LYS A 36 10.49 -12.29 2.91
C LYS A 36 9.12 -12.27 3.59
N THR A 37 9.02 -12.82 4.80
CA THR A 37 7.77 -12.83 5.57
C THR A 37 7.31 -11.41 5.86
N LYS A 38 8.22 -10.52 6.30
CA LYS A 38 7.89 -9.12 6.59
C LYS A 38 7.46 -8.37 5.33
N PHE A 39 8.13 -8.60 4.21
CA PHE A 39 7.74 -8.03 2.92
C PHE A 39 6.30 -8.39 2.53
N TRP A 40 5.94 -9.68 2.59
CA TRP A 40 4.58 -10.12 2.28
C TRP A 40 3.54 -9.61 3.28
N GLN A 41 3.89 -9.52 4.56
CA GLN A 41 3.03 -8.92 5.57
C GLN A 41 2.75 -7.45 5.29
N MET A 42 3.78 -6.69 4.90
CA MET A 42 3.64 -5.28 4.52
C MET A 42 2.77 -5.14 3.26
N LEU A 43 3.10 -5.87 2.19
CA LEU A 43 2.37 -5.83 0.92
C LEU A 43 0.88 -6.21 1.10
N GLY A 44 0.59 -7.20 1.93
CA GLY A 44 -0.76 -7.66 2.25
C GLY A 44 -1.64 -6.62 2.93
N ARG A 45 -1.09 -5.51 3.47
CA ARG A 45 -1.92 -4.42 4.02
C ARG A 45 -2.61 -3.61 2.94
N GLY A 46 -2.02 -3.52 1.75
CA GLY A 46 -2.62 -2.86 0.60
C GLY A 46 -3.79 -3.64 -0.01
N THR A 47 -3.89 -4.95 0.21
CA THR A 47 -4.88 -5.82 -0.47
C THR A 47 -6.27 -5.80 0.17
N ARG A 48 -6.44 -5.11 1.31
CA ARG A 48 -7.74 -4.97 1.98
C ARG A 48 -8.76 -4.29 1.06
N LEU A 49 -9.92 -4.94 0.89
CA LEU A 49 -11.06 -4.37 0.19
C LEU A 49 -11.65 -3.20 1.00
N CYS A 50 -12.10 -2.17 0.32
CA CYS A 50 -12.76 -1.03 0.93
C CYS A 50 -13.91 -0.56 0.04
N PRO A 51 -15.16 -0.95 0.37
CA PRO A 51 -16.33 -0.49 -0.36
C PRO A 51 -16.55 1.01 -0.21
N ASP A 52 -17.11 1.63 -1.25
CA ASP A 52 -17.47 3.06 -1.30
C ASP A 52 -16.30 4.03 -1.00
N LEU A 53 -15.05 3.58 -1.15
CA LEU A 53 -13.86 4.37 -0.81
C LEU A 53 -13.81 5.70 -1.57
N PHE A 54 -14.13 5.67 -2.87
CA PHE A 54 -14.10 6.84 -3.75
C PHE A 54 -15.49 7.46 -3.98
N GLY A 55 -16.49 7.08 -3.20
CA GLY A 55 -17.89 7.48 -3.32
C GLY A 55 -18.84 6.30 -3.47
N PRO A 56 -20.16 6.52 -3.46
CA PRO A 56 -21.16 5.45 -3.56
C PRO A 56 -20.95 4.59 -4.82
N GLY A 57 -20.85 3.27 -4.63
CA GLY A 57 -20.58 2.27 -5.68
C GLY A 57 -19.16 2.30 -6.25
N ARG A 58 -18.24 3.08 -5.66
CA ARG A 58 -16.86 3.22 -6.14
C ARG A 58 -15.88 2.62 -5.14
N ASP A 59 -15.74 1.31 -5.24
CA ASP A 59 -14.90 0.51 -4.36
C ASP A 59 -13.41 0.65 -4.70
N LYS A 60 -12.57 0.30 -3.73
CA LYS A 60 -11.14 0.11 -3.95
C LYS A 60 -10.90 -1.15 -4.79
N THR A 61 -10.30 -0.99 -5.97
CA THR A 61 -9.97 -2.10 -6.88
C THR A 61 -8.47 -2.37 -6.97
N PHE A 62 -7.63 -1.39 -6.64
CA PHE A 62 -6.17 -1.53 -6.60
C PHE A 62 -5.56 -0.60 -5.54
N PHE A 63 -4.26 -0.77 -5.31
CA PHE A 63 -3.42 0.14 -4.54
C PHE A 63 -2.05 0.24 -5.23
N CYS A 64 -1.38 1.37 -5.05
CA CYS A 64 -0.06 1.61 -5.63
C CYS A 64 1.05 1.24 -4.64
N VAL A 65 2.13 0.67 -5.14
CA VAL A 65 3.36 0.41 -4.37
C VAL A 65 4.46 1.33 -4.90
N PHE A 66 5.05 2.11 -4.00
CA PHE A 66 6.22 2.94 -4.29
C PHE A 66 7.43 2.31 -3.60
N ASP A 67 8.38 1.82 -4.39
CA ASP A 67 9.53 1.10 -3.86
C ASP A 67 10.84 1.85 -4.13
N TYR A 68 11.27 2.64 -3.15
CA TYR A 68 12.51 3.43 -3.22
C TYR A 68 13.76 2.59 -2.90
N CYS A 69 13.58 1.37 -2.40
CA CYS A 69 14.67 0.53 -1.92
C CYS A 69 14.79 -0.81 -2.66
N GLN A 70 14.14 -0.94 -3.83
CA GLN A 70 14.24 -2.10 -4.71
C GLN A 70 13.88 -3.43 -4.02
N ASN A 71 12.93 -3.40 -3.08
CA ASN A 71 12.41 -4.59 -2.42
C ASN A 71 11.68 -5.54 -3.38
N LEU A 72 10.92 -5.00 -4.35
CA LEU A 72 10.19 -5.79 -5.35
C LEU A 72 11.18 -6.61 -6.18
N GLU A 73 12.23 -5.97 -6.69
CA GLU A 73 13.31 -6.63 -7.43
C GLU A 73 14.04 -7.65 -6.55
N TYR A 74 14.40 -7.26 -5.31
CA TYR A 74 15.08 -8.14 -4.36
C TYR A 74 14.29 -9.44 -4.06
N PHE A 75 12.96 -9.38 -4.03
CA PHE A 75 12.09 -10.54 -3.85
C PHE A 75 11.56 -11.14 -5.16
N SER A 76 12.07 -10.71 -6.32
CA SER A 76 11.67 -11.20 -7.65
C SER A 76 10.16 -11.10 -7.91
N GLN A 77 9.56 -9.98 -7.50
CA GLN A 77 8.15 -9.70 -7.71
C GLN A 77 7.95 -8.89 -8.99
N ASP A 78 7.20 -9.47 -9.93
CA ASP A 78 6.79 -8.81 -11.17
C ASP A 78 5.41 -8.17 -10.95
N ILE A 79 5.42 -6.89 -10.55
CA ILE A 79 4.22 -6.09 -10.37
C ILE A 79 4.14 -5.12 -11.56
N PRO A 80 3.01 -5.06 -12.29
CA PRO A 80 2.85 -4.14 -13.41
C PRO A 80 3.15 -2.70 -12.97
N ALA A 81 4.14 -2.08 -13.60
CA ALA A 81 4.37 -0.66 -13.44
C ALA A 81 3.21 0.09 -14.08
N ILE A 82 2.62 1.01 -13.33
CA ILE A 82 1.62 1.94 -13.84
C ILE A 82 2.32 3.30 -13.91
N GLU A 83 2.31 3.95 -15.07
CA GLU A 83 2.72 5.35 -15.14
C GLU A 83 1.79 6.15 -14.23
N GLY A 84 2.36 6.69 -13.13
CA GLY A 84 1.62 7.57 -12.25
C GLY A 84 1.05 8.72 -13.08
N ALA A 85 -0.22 9.05 -12.86
CA ALA A 85 -0.84 10.19 -13.53
C ALA A 85 -0.06 11.46 -13.15
N LEU A 86 0.86 11.88 -14.01
CA LEU A 86 1.35 13.25 -14.05
C LEU A 86 0.19 14.06 -14.65
N SER A 87 -0.75 14.46 -13.80
CA SER A 87 -1.69 15.54 -14.10
C SER A 87 -1.04 16.87 -13.77
#